data_AF-A0A840HPS2-F1
#
_entry.id   AF-A0A840HPS2-F1
#
_cell.length_a   1.000
_cell.length_b   1.000
_cell.length_c   1.000
_cell.angle_alpha   90.00
_cell.angle_beta   90.00
_cell.angle_gamma   90.00
#
_symmetry.space_group_name_H-M   'P 1'
#
loop_
_entity.id
_entity.type
_entity.pdbx_description
1 polymer ?
#
loop_
_entity_poly.entity_id
_entity_poly.type
_entity_poly.pdbx_seq_one_letter_code
_entity_poly.pdbx_strand_id
1 'polypeptide(L)'
;MDEITIPIWETAAQENWLGRWAMNLMLINVSTRRFGRAVRLPESDVPAPPGSGISKTAALRRFVALSAARLADFMAADLSALDLLVVQIDRLHLGDDLVLVAAIGVDGEGNKHPLALVEGASENAATVQALLDDLVSHGLDPTVPKLFIADCSRT
;
A
#
# COMPACT_ATOMS: atom_id res chain seq x y z
N MET A 1 27.53 -31.67 -9.64
CA MET A 1 27.46 -30.49 -10.52
C MET A 1 27.26 -29.34 -9.55
N ASP A 2 28.35 -28.66 -9.20
CA ASP A 2 28.30 -27.63 -8.15
C ASP A 2 27.62 -26.38 -8.69
N GLU A 3 26.68 -25.85 -7.92
CA GLU A 3 25.93 -24.65 -8.26
C GLU A 3 26.88 -23.44 -8.19
N ILE A 4 27.30 -22.96 -9.36
CA ILE A 4 28.18 -21.79 -9.46
C ILE A 4 27.32 -20.55 -9.21
N THR A 5 27.56 -19.89 -8.08
CA THR A 5 26.97 -18.58 -7.79
C THR A 5 27.57 -17.53 -8.70
N ILE A 6 26.70 -16.84 -9.44
CA ILE A 6 27.08 -15.74 -10.31
C ILE A 6 26.98 -14.45 -9.48
N PRO A 7 28.09 -13.71 -9.24
CA PRO A 7 28.07 -12.54 -8.35
C PRO A 7 27.06 -11.47 -8.76
N ILE A 8 26.88 -11.24 -10.06
CA ILE A 8 25.89 -10.27 -10.56
C ILE A 8 24.44 -10.70 -10.26
N TRP A 9 24.19 -12.01 -10.16
CA TRP A 9 22.88 -12.54 -9.80
C TRP A 9 22.56 -12.30 -8.32
N GLU A 10 23.54 -12.47 -7.44
CA GLU A 10 23.38 -12.17 -6.01
C GLU A 10 23.10 -10.68 -5.78
N THR A 11 23.84 -9.79 -6.45
CA THR A 11 23.59 -8.34 -6.36
C THR A 11 22.20 -7.98 -6.87
N ALA A 12 21.78 -8.51 -8.03
CA ALA A 12 20.44 -8.25 -8.57
C ALA A 12 19.31 -8.79 -7.68
N ALA A 13 19.55 -9.93 -7.01
CA ALA A 13 18.61 -10.51 -6.05
C ALA A 13 18.51 -9.65 -4.77
N GLN A 14 19.64 -9.17 -4.25
CA GLN A 14 19.69 -8.27 -3.08
C GLN A 14 18.98 -6.94 -3.36
N GLU A 15 19.19 -6.36 -4.53
CA GLU A 15 18.59 -5.09 -4.95
C GLU A 15 17.08 -5.19 -5.29
N ASN A 16 16.56 -6.42 -5.42
CA ASN A 16 15.15 -6.74 -5.64
C ASN A 16 14.49 -5.97 -6.81
N TRP A 17 15.23 -5.73 -7.90
CA TRP A 17 14.74 -4.97 -9.06
C TRP A 17 13.48 -5.58 -9.68
N LEU A 18 13.41 -6.90 -9.76
CA LEU A 18 12.24 -7.61 -10.30
C LEU A 18 11.00 -7.44 -9.39
N GLY A 19 11.19 -7.37 -8.07
CA GLY A 19 10.12 -7.07 -7.12
C GLY A 19 9.62 -5.64 -7.26
N ARG A 20 10.52 -4.67 -7.37
CA ARG A 20 10.17 -3.25 -7.63
C ARG A 20 9.43 -3.08 -8.95
N TRP A 21 9.86 -3.77 -10.00
CA TRP A 21 9.19 -3.77 -11.30
C TRP A 21 7.80 -4.41 -11.24
N ALA A 22 7.65 -5.53 -10.52
CA ALA A 22 6.36 -6.16 -10.29
C ALA A 22 5.39 -5.27 -9.52
N MET A 23 5.88 -4.56 -8.49
CA MET A 23 5.12 -3.55 -7.77
C MET A 23 4.64 -2.43 -8.71
N ASN A 24 5.54 -1.89 -9.54
CA ASN A 24 5.19 -0.84 -10.50
C ASN A 24 4.08 -1.29 -11.46
N LEU A 25 4.22 -2.46 -12.07
CA LEU A 25 3.22 -3.00 -13.00
C LEU A 25 1.84 -3.18 -12.34
N MET A 26 1.78 -3.63 -11.09
CA MET A 26 0.51 -3.78 -10.39
C MET A 26 -0.11 -2.44 -9.98
N LEU A 27 0.70 -1.44 -9.61
CA LEU A 27 0.22 -0.08 -9.31
C LEU A 27 -0.40 0.61 -10.54
N ILE A 28 0.04 0.26 -11.76
CA ILE A 28 -0.56 0.75 -13.02
C ILE A 28 -1.65 -0.17 -13.57
N ASN A 29 -2.22 -1.03 -12.73
CA ASN A 29 -3.35 -1.92 -13.03
C ASN A 29 -3.05 -3.04 -14.06
N VAL A 30 -1.78 -3.43 -14.24
CA VAL A 30 -1.45 -4.67 -14.95
C VAL A 30 -1.74 -5.85 -14.04
N SER A 31 -2.85 -6.54 -14.31
CA SER A 31 -3.20 -7.74 -13.54
C SER A 31 -2.07 -8.79 -13.56
N THR A 32 -1.98 -9.58 -12.50
CA THR A 32 -1.02 -10.70 -12.41
C THR A 32 -1.15 -11.72 -13.55
N ARG A 33 -2.30 -11.76 -14.24
CA ARG A 33 -2.54 -12.58 -15.43
C ARG A 33 -1.79 -12.06 -16.67
N ARG A 34 -1.57 -10.75 -16.76
CA ARG A 34 -0.83 -10.08 -17.84
C ARG A 34 0.64 -9.84 -17.49
N PHE A 35 1.03 -10.01 -16.23
CA PHE A 35 2.41 -9.80 -15.75
C PHE A 35 3.46 -10.53 -16.62
N GLY A 36 3.24 -11.82 -16.91
CA GLY A 36 4.17 -12.60 -17.73
C GLY A 36 4.34 -12.09 -19.17
N ARG A 37 3.36 -11.35 -19.72
CA ARG A 37 3.48 -10.66 -21.01
C ARG A 37 4.13 -9.28 -20.85
N ALA A 38 3.81 -8.56 -19.79
CA ALA A 38 4.30 -7.21 -19.52
C ALA A 38 5.82 -7.10 -19.25
N VAL A 39 6.45 -8.22 -18.90
CA VAL A 39 7.90 -8.31 -18.63
C VAL A 39 8.68 -9.01 -19.75
N ARG A 40 8.03 -9.29 -20.88
CA ARG A 40 8.67 -9.83 -22.08
C ARG A 40 8.76 -8.75 -23.15
N LEU A 41 9.79 -8.85 -23.99
CA LEU A 41 9.85 -8.05 -25.20
C LEU A 41 8.65 -8.37 -26.11
N PRO A 42 8.09 -7.37 -26.82
CA PRO A 42 6.95 -7.56 -27.72
C PRO A 42 7.15 -8.68 -28.73
N GLU A 43 8.39 -8.81 -29.24
CA GLU A 43 8.79 -9.78 -30.27
C GLU A 43 9.15 -11.17 -29.72
N SER A 44 9.12 -11.36 -28.39
CA SER A 44 9.59 -12.58 -27.74
C SER A 44 8.44 -13.55 -27.44
N ASP A 45 8.11 -14.41 -28.40
CA ASP A 45 7.16 -15.52 -28.23
C ASP A 45 7.80 -16.81 -27.65
N VAL A 46 9.06 -16.73 -27.21
CA VAL A 46 9.74 -17.84 -26.55
C VAL A 46 9.04 -18.16 -25.22
N PRO A 47 8.53 -19.40 -25.01
CA PRO A 47 7.95 -19.81 -23.73
C PRO A 47 8.93 -19.58 -22.59
N ALA A 48 8.45 -19.13 -21.43
CA ALA A 48 9.36 -18.97 -20.29
C ALA A 48 9.82 -20.37 -19.85
N PRO A 49 11.14 -20.58 -19.67
CA PRO A 49 11.62 -21.85 -19.16
C PRO A 49 11.05 -22.13 -17.77
N PRO A 50 10.87 -23.40 -17.38
CA PRO A 50 10.51 -23.78 -16.01
C PRO A 50 11.46 -23.10 -15.02
N GLY A 51 10.93 -22.43 -14.00
CA GLY A 51 11.76 -21.74 -13.00
C GLY A 51 12.23 -20.33 -13.38
N SER A 52 11.75 -19.73 -14.47
CA SER A 52 12.16 -18.38 -14.92
C SER A 52 12.01 -17.22 -13.90
N GLY A 53 11.46 -17.46 -12.71
CA GLY A 53 11.22 -16.41 -11.71
C GLY A 53 10.11 -15.41 -12.09
N ILE A 54 9.51 -15.57 -13.27
CA ILE A 54 8.45 -14.73 -13.87
C ILE A 54 7.05 -15.35 -13.68
N SER A 55 6.91 -16.33 -12.78
CA SER A 55 5.62 -16.98 -12.58
C SER A 55 4.62 -16.03 -11.92
N LYS A 56 3.34 -16.17 -12.27
CA LYS A 56 2.23 -15.45 -11.64
C LYS A 56 2.30 -15.53 -10.11
N THR A 57 2.55 -16.72 -9.57
CA THR A 57 2.62 -16.98 -8.14
C THR A 57 3.81 -16.27 -7.48
N ALA A 58 4.98 -16.25 -8.12
CA ALA A 58 6.16 -15.55 -7.61
C ALA A 58 5.97 -14.03 -7.62
N ALA A 59 5.41 -13.48 -8.70
CA ALA A 59 5.11 -12.06 -8.81
C ALA A 59 4.06 -11.61 -7.77
N LEU A 60 2.98 -12.38 -7.59
CA LEU A 60 1.94 -12.09 -6.61
C LEU A 60 2.48 -12.11 -5.17
N ARG A 61 3.28 -13.12 -4.80
CA ARG A 61 3.89 -13.20 -3.45
C ARG A 61 4.80 -12.01 -3.18
N ARG A 62 5.61 -11.60 -4.17
CA ARG A 62 6.49 -10.42 -4.05
C ARG A 62 5.69 -9.12 -3.92
N PHE A 63 4.63 -8.97 -4.71
CA PHE A 63 3.75 -7.81 -4.59
C PHE A 63 3.14 -7.72 -3.21
N VAL A 64 2.52 -8.81 -2.71
CA VAL A 64 1.92 -8.85 -1.37
C VAL A 64 2.95 -8.49 -0.30
N ALA A 65 4.16 -9.06 -0.35
CA ALA A 65 5.20 -8.76 0.62
C ALA A 65 5.63 -7.29 0.57
N LEU A 66 5.85 -6.73 -0.63
CA LEU A 66 6.27 -5.32 -0.79
C LEU A 66 5.15 -4.34 -0.46
N SER A 67 3.91 -4.62 -0.85
CA SER A 67 2.76 -3.76 -0.57
C SER A 67 2.41 -3.78 0.90
N ALA A 68 2.46 -4.95 1.56
CA ALA A 68 2.24 -5.06 3.00
C ALA A 68 3.32 -4.32 3.80
N ALA A 69 4.60 -4.48 3.43
CA ALA A 69 5.69 -3.74 4.08
C ALA A 69 5.52 -2.23 3.93
N ARG A 70 5.28 -1.74 2.70
CA ARG A 70 5.05 -0.30 2.49
C ARG A 70 3.80 0.24 3.15
N LEU A 71 2.72 -0.55 3.18
CA LEU A 71 1.52 -0.16 3.89
C LEU A 71 1.79 -0.08 5.39
N ALA A 72 2.54 -1.03 5.97
CA ALA A 72 2.93 -0.99 7.36
C ALA A 72 3.82 0.24 7.68
N ASP A 73 4.83 0.51 6.85
CA ASP A 73 5.69 1.70 7.00
C ASP A 73 4.87 2.99 6.93
N PHE A 74 3.91 3.05 6.00
CA PHE A 74 2.99 4.18 5.85
C PHE A 74 2.07 4.32 7.08
N MET A 75 1.50 3.21 7.55
CA MET A 75 0.62 3.19 8.72
C MET A 75 1.35 3.57 10.01
N ALA A 76 2.67 3.38 10.09
CA ALA A 76 3.49 3.73 11.24
C ALA A 76 4.20 5.10 11.09
N ALA A 77 3.85 5.88 10.06
CA ALA A 77 4.52 7.15 9.79
C ALA A 77 4.25 8.17 10.91
N ASP A 78 5.29 8.90 11.31
CA ASP A 78 5.19 9.97 12.30
C ASP A 78 4.39 11.16 11.75
N LEU A 79 3.33 11.52 12.46
CA LEU A 79 2.41 12.60 12.13
C LEU A 79 2.76 13.90 12.84
N SER A 80 3.70 13.89 13.78
CA SER A 80 4.01 15.06 14.62
C SER A 80 4.56 16.26 13.85
N ALA A 81 5.18 16.01 12.70
CA ALA A 81 5.69 17.06 11.83
C ALA A 81 4.62 17.71 10.94
N LEU A 82 3.39 17.16 10.91
CA LEU A 82 2.31 17.64 10.05
C LEU A 82 1.49 18.72 10.76
N ASP A 83 1.49 19.93 10.20
CA ASP A 83 0.62 21.01 10.63
C ASP A 83 -0.74 20.92 9.90
N LEU A 84 -1.57 19.98 10.38
CA LEU A 84 -2.87 19.68 9.80
C LEU A 84 -3.96 20.63 10.32
N LEU A 85 -4.73 21.21 9.41
CA LEU A 85 -5.90 22.04 9.74
C LEU A 85 -7.20 21.23 9.75
N VAL A 86 -7.32 20.27 8.84
CA VAL A 86 -8.52 19.45 8.64
C VAL A 86 -8.14 17.98 8.65
N VAL A 87 -8.96 17.14 9.28
CA VAL A 87 -8.88 15.68 9.17
C VAL A 87 -10.22 15.19 8.64
N GLN A 88 -10.20 14.60 7.45
CA GLN A 88 -11.35 13.96 6.84
C GLN A 88 -11.30 12.45 7.06
N ILE A 89 -12.40 11.88 7.54
CA ILE A 89 -12.61 10.45 7.71
C ILE A 89 -13.67 10.01 6.70
N ASP A 90 -13.32 9.04 5.87
CA ASP A 90 -14.19 8.55 4.79
C ASP A 90 -14.13 7.02 4.69
N ARG A 91 -15.21 6.42 4.20
CA ARG A 91 -15.31 4.97 3.97
C ARG A 91 -14.94 4.65 2.53
N LEU A 92 -14.00 3.73 2.36
CA LEU A 92 -13.53 3.23 1.08
C LEU A 92 -13.98 1.78 0.88
N HIS A 93 -14.74 1.52 -0.19
CA HIS A 93 -15.18 0.17 -0.55
C HIS A 93 -14.16 -0.48 -1.50
N LEU A 94 -13.56 -1.60 -1.07
CA LEU A 94 -12.65 -2.42 -1.86
C LEU A 94 -13.34 -3.71 -2.29
N GLY A 95 -13.82 -3.75 -3.53
CA GLY A 95 -14.62 -4.87 -4.01
C GLY A 95 -15.96 -4.94 -3.28
N ASP A 96 -16.52 -6.14 -3.18
CA ASP A 96 -17.92 -6.32 -2.74
C ASP A 96 -18.06 -6.41 -1.21
N ASP A 97 -17.03 -6.90 -0.49
CA ASP A 97 -17.16 -7.28 0.93
C ASP A 97 -16.22 -6.52 1.89
N LEU A 98 -15.26 -5.75 1.38
CA LEU A 98 -14.27 -5.05 2.22
C LEU A 98 -14.56 -3.55 2.28
N VAL A 99 -14.84 -3.05 3.47
CA VAL A 99 -14.96 -1.62 3.75
C VAL A 99 -13.81 -1.20 4.65
N LEU A 100 -13.08 -0.19 4.21
CA LEU A 100 -12.01 0.44 4.96
C LEU A 100 -12.45 1.83 5.40
N VAL A 101 -12.00 2.27 6.56
CA VAL A 101 -12.12 3.65 7.01
C VAL A 101 -10.75 4.30 6.85
N ALA A 102 -10.68 5.37 6.07
CA ALA A 102 -9.45 6.11 5.80
C ALA A 102 -9.51 7.49 6.47
N ALA A 103 -8.42 7.89 7.11
CA ALA A 103 -8.21 9.25 7.59
C ALA A 103 -7.24 9.98 6.67
N ILE A 104 -7.61 11.19 6.23
CA ILE A 104 -6.81 12.07 5.38
C ILE A 104 -6.73 13.45 6.04
N GLY A 105 -5.52 13.90 6.33
CA GLY A 105 -5.23 15.25 6.80
C GLY A 105 -5.07 16.22 5.64
N VAL A 106 -5.42 17.49 5.86
CA VAL A 106 -5.12 18.59 4.94
C VAL A 106 -4.36 19.66 5.72
N ASP A 107 -3.18 20.03 5.21
CA ASP A 107 -2.34 21.06 5.80
C ASP A 107 -2.75 22.49 5.38
N GLY A 108 -2.04 23.50 5.92
CA GLY A 108 -2.28 24.91 5.59
C GLY A 108 -2.02 25.31 4.14
N GLU A 109 -1.30 24.49 3.39
CA GLU A 109 -1.06 24.68 1.95
C GLU A 109 -2.11 23.99 1.08
N GLY A 110 -2.99 23.19 1.69
CA GLY A 110 -4.00 22.40 1.00
C GLY A 110 -3.50 21.04 0.49
N ASN A 111 -2.29 20.61 0.90
CA ASN A 111 -1.81 19.28 0.55
C ASN A 111 -2.53 18.22 1.38
N LYS A 112 -2.88 17.12 0.73
CA LYS A 112 -3.53 15.98 1.38
C LYS A 112 -2.50 14.96 1.84
N HIS A 113 -2.55 14.62 3.12
CA HIS A 113 -1.69 13.65 3.77
C HIS A 113 -2.56 12.49 4.23
N PRO A 114 -2.47 11.30 3.63
CA PRO A 114 -3.16 10.14 4.18
C PRO A 114 -2.51 9.81 5.54
N LEU A 115 -3.32 9.57 6.56
CA LEU A 115 -2.88 9.45 7.95
C LEU A 115 -3.00 8.03 8.49
N ALA A 116 -4.13 7.38 8.21
CA ALA A 116 -4.41 6.03 8.72
C ALA A 116 -5.47 5.33 7.85
N LEU A 117 -5.48 3.99 7.93
CA LEU A 117 -6.41 3.11 7.27
C LEU A 117 -6.76 1.93 8.19
N VAL A 118 -8.03 1.77 8.51
CA VAL A 118 -8.51 0.71 9.41
C VAL A 118 -9.59 -0.10 8.70
N GLU A 119 -9.56 -1.42 8.83
CA GLU A 119 -10.64 -2.28 8.35
C GLU A 119 -11.87 -2.09 9.25
N GLY A 120 -13.01 -1.74 8.65
CA GLY A 120 -14.20 -1.40 9.41
C GLY A 120 -15.43 -1.24 8.54
N ALA A 121 -16.26 -2.28 8.50
CA ALA A 121 -17.59 -2.22 7.89
C ALA A 121 -18.61 -1.45 8.75
N SER A 122 -18.44 -1.44 10.07
CA SER A 122 -19.38 -0.79 10.98
C SER A 122 -18.85 0.53 11.51
N GLU A 123 -19.69 1.55 11.38
CA GLU A 123 -19.68 2.88 12.00
C GLU A 123 -19.80 2.83 13.54
N ASN A 124 -19.26 1.79 14.18
CA ASN A 124 -19.28 1.69 15.63
C ASN A 124 -18.32 2.74 16.21
N ALA A 125 -18.75 3.45 17.25
CA ALA A 125 -17.92 4.40 17.98
C ALA A 125 -16.56 3.80 18.39
N ALA A 126 -16.50 2.48 18.61
CA ALA A 126 -15.26 1.75 18.87
C ALA A 126 -14.24 1.84 17.72
N THR A 127 -14.68 1.77 16.46
CA THR A 127 -13.80 1.87 15.28
C THR A 127 -13.24 3.28 15.14
N VAL A 128 -14.09 4.29 15.33
CA VAL A 128 -13.69 5.70 15.27
C VAL A 128 -12.74 6.02 16.43
N GLN A 129 -13.00 5.52 17.63
CA GLN A 129 -12.10 5.68 18.77
C GLN A 129 -10.75 5.02 18.50
N ALA A 130 -10.73 3.78 18.01
CA ALA A 130 -9.49 3.09 17.66
C ALA A 130 -8.68 3.85 16.59
N LEU A 131 -9.35 4.44 15.60
CA LEU A 131 -8.71 5.29 14.60
C LEU A 131 -8.11 6.55 15.22
N LEU A 132 -8.83 7.23 16.10
CA LEU A 132 -8.32 8.42 16.77
C LEU A 132 -7.14 8.09 17.70
N ASP A 133 -7.23 6.99 18.43
CA ASP A 133 -6.15 6.51 19.30
C ASP A 133 -4.89 6.17 18.48
N ASP A 134 -5.05 5.54 17.31
CA ASP A 134 -3.97 5.25 16.36
C ASP A 134 -3.29 6.54 15.88
N LEU A 135 -4.07 7.54 15.43
CA LEU A 135 -3.55 8.83 14.99
C LEU A 135 -2.75 9.54 16.09
N VAL A 136 -3.26 9.55 17.32
CA VAL A 136 -2.56 10.16 18.47
C VAL A 136 -1.29 9.37 18.80
N SER A 137 -1.32 8.04 18.74
CA SER A 137 -0.14 7.20 18.99
C SER A 137 0.99 7.44 17.99
N HIS A 138 0.64 7.83 16.76
CA HIS A 138 1.59 8.21 15.71
C HIS A 138 1.99 9.69 15.73
N GLY A 139 1.59 10.45 16.75
CA GLY A 139 2.09 11.81 16.97
C GLY A 139 1.14 12.93 16.54
N LEU A 140 -0.11 12.63 16.18
CA LEU A 140 -1.12 13.67 15.99
C LEU A 140 -1.42 14.36 17.33
N ASP A 141 -1.11 15.64 17.47
CA ASP A 141 -1.37 16.40 18.70
C ASP A 141 -2.89 16.65 18.88
N PRO A 142 -3.53 16.10 19.93
CA PRO A 142 -4.95 16.31 20.20
C PRO A 142 -5.27 17.66 20.85
N THR A 143 -4.27 18.40 21.33
CA THR A 143 -4.47 19.70 22.01
C THR A 143 -4.64 20.86 21.05
N VAL A 144 -4.11 20.71 19.83
CA VAL A 144 -4.28 21.70 18.75
C VAL A 144 -5.64 21.49 18.10
N PRO A 145 -6.53 22.51 18.10
CA PRO A 145 -7.86 22.39 17.51
C PRO A 145 -7.77 22.18 15.99
N LYS A 146 -8.44 21.16 15.49
CA LYS A 146 -8.53 20.80 14.07
C LYS A 146 -9.98 20.53 13.70
N LEU A 147 -10.33 20.79 12.45
CA LEU A 147 -11.67 20.46 11.94
C LEU A 147 -11.71 18.99 11.54
N PHE A 148 -12.55 18.20 12.21
CA PHE A 148 -12.83 16.83 11.81
C PHE A 148 -14.09 16.78 10.94
N ILE A 149 -13.98 16.17 9.77
CA ILE A 149 -15.10 15.94 8.84
C ILE A 149 -15.24 14.42 8.69
N ALA A 150 -16.37 13.87 9.11
CA ALA A 150 -16.68 12.46 8.87
C ALA A 150 -17.88 12.37 7.94
N ASP A 151 -17.71 11.67 6.81
CA ASP A 151 -18.86 11.31 5.97
C ASP A 151 -19.49 10.03 6.54
N CYS A 152 -20.51 10.22 7.38
CA CYS A 152 -21.41 9.16 7.81
C CYS A 152 -22.70 9.22 6.97
N SER A 153 -22.60 8.95 5.68
CA SER A 153 -23.79 8.67 4.88
C SER A 153 -24.37 7.31 5.31
N ARG A 154 -25.53 7.38 5.97
CA ARG A 154 -26.38 6.26 6.37
C ARG A 154 -26.37 5.15 5.30
N THR A 155 -25.90 3.97 5.70
CA THR A 155 -26.24 2.69 5.04
C THR A 155 -27.01 1.83 6.03
#